data_AF-A0A0C2ZHV0-F1
#
_entry.id   AF-A0A0C2ZHV0-F1
#
_cell.length_a   1.000
_cell.length_b   1.000
_cell.length_c   1.000
_cell.angle_alpha   90.00
_cell.angle_beta   90.00
_cell.angle_gamma   90.00
#
_symmetry.space_group_name_H-M   'P 1'
#
loop_
_entity.id
_entity.type
_entity.pdbx_description
1 polymer ?
#
loop_
_entity_poly.entity_id
_entity_poly.type
_entity_poly.pdbx_seq_one_letter_code
_entity_poly.pdbx_strand_id
1 'polypeptide(L)'
;VVRLTKEWTSPVYAFYSPTPSIEYVMEWRCHVFKCLAKGCKHAVHRFFDTRDRGSTGNMRRHVQTCWGKDVYNTILNVDTLEEAHAGVKGHVRNGSIALVFG
;
A
#
# COMPACT_ATOMS: atom_id res chain seq x y z
N VAL A 1 16.93 -8.04 1.12
CA VAL A 1 15.58 -7.44 0.95
C VAL A 1 15.76 -6.10 0.27
N VAL A 2 15.24 -5.95 -0.95
CA VAL A 2 15.44 -4.75 -1.78
C VAL A 2 14.76 -3.56 -1.10
N ARG A 3 15.54 -2.54 -0.77
CA ARG A 3 15.05 -1.31 -0.13
C ARG A 3 14.10 -0.59 -1.11
N LEU A 4 12.80 -0.58 -0.80
CA LEU A 4 11.76 0.20 -1.48
C LEU A 4 12.00 1.74 -1.51
N THR A 5 13.12 2.22 -0.98
CA THR A 5 13.14 3.44 -0.16
C THR A 5 13.48 4.74 -0.89
N LYS A 6 13.89 4.74 -2.16
CA LYS A 6 14.25 6.00 -2.84
C LYS A 6 13.14 6.64 -3.68
N GLU A 7 12.30 5.84 -4.33
CA GLU A 7 11.30 6.37 -5.27
C GLU A 7 9.87 6.39 -4.69
N TRP A 8 9.61 5.60 -3.66
CA TRP A 8 8.28 5.41 -3.07
C TRP A 8 8.21 5.97 -1.65
N THR A 9 8.32 7.29 -1.53
CA THR A 9 8.40 7.99 -0.23
C THR A 9 7.04 8.21 0.43
N SER A 10 5.93 7.96 -0.28
CA SER A 10 4.59 8.21 0.25
C SER A 10 4.22 7.15 1.31
N PRO A 11 3.71 7.55 2.49
CA PRO A 11 3.31 6.63 3.56
C PRO A 11 2.21 5.65 3.16
N VAL A 12 1.46 5.91 2.07
CA VAL A 12 0.44 5.00 1.55
C VAL A 12 1.02 3.63 1.15
N TYR A 13 2.30 3.55 0.81
CA TYR A 13 2.96 2.29 0.48
C TYR A 13 3.06 1.33 1.66
N ALA A 14 2.96 1.84 2.90
CA ALA A 14 2.96 1.03 4.11
C ALA A 14 1.83 -0.02 4.14
N PHE A 15 0.70 0.29 3.50
CA PHE A 15 -0.48 -0.56 3.42
C PHE A 15 -0.36 -1.70 2.40
N TYR A 16 0.74 -1.72 1.63
CA TYR A 16 1.00 -2.69 0.59
C TYR A 16 2.26 -3.49 0.91
N SER A 17 2.46 -4.61 0.22
CA SER A 17 3.64 -5.46 0.41
C SER A 17 4.94 -4.65 0.25
N PRO A 18 5.87 -4.70 1.22
CA PRO A 18 7.16 -4.01 1.14
C PRO A 18 8.11 -4.66 0.11
N THR A 19 7.76 -5.83 -0.40
CA THR A 19 8.46 -6.44 -1.54
C THR A 19 7.44 -6.59 -2.65
N PRO A 20 7.34 -5.63 -3.59
CA PRO A 20 6.42 -5.74 -4.71
C PRO A 20 6.89 -6.87 -5.62
N SER A 21 5.93 -7.65 -6.13
CA SER A 21 6.23 -8.64 -7.16
C SER A 21 6.58 -7.92 -8.46
N ILE A 22 7.43 -8.52 -9.28
CA ILE A 22 7.70 -8.03 -10.64
C ILE A 22 6.88 -8.90 -11.58
N GLU A 23 6.00 -8.27 -12.35
CA GLU A 23 5.18 -8.95 -13.35
C GLU A 23 5.39 -8.30 -14.73
N TYR A 24 5.04 -9.04 -15.78
CA TYR A 24 5.08 -8.57 -17.16
C TYR A 24 3.65 -8.50 -17.67
N VAL A 25 3.17 -7.29 -17.97
CA VAL A 25 1.84 -7.05 -18.53
C VAL A 25 2.04 -6.48 -19.93
N MET A 26 1.57 -7.21 -20.95
CA MET A 26 1.75 -6.85 -22.36
C MET A 26 3.21 -6.56 -22.74
N GLU A 27 4.15 -7.38 -22.25
CA GLU A 27 5.61 -7.22 -22.44
C GLU A 27 6.26 -6.08 -21.63
N TRP A 28 5.46 -5.28 -20.91
CA TRP A 28 5.96 -4.22 -20.04
C TRP A 28 6.18 -4.73 -18.62
N ARG A 29 7.37 -4.44 -18.08
CA ARG A 29 7.70 -4.74 -16.68
C ARG A 29 6.98 -3.79 -15.74
N CYS A 30 6.26 -4.33 -14.76
CA CYS A 30 5.61 -3.55 -13.71
C CYS A 30 5.88 -4.11 -12.31
N HIS A 31 5.80 -3.23 -11.32
CA HIS A 31 5.78 -3.58 -9.91
C HIS A 31 4.34 -3.76 -9.44
N VAL A 32 4.07 -4.88 -8.81
CA VAL A 32 2.76 -5.24 -8.28
C VAL A 32 2.77 -5.09 -6.77
N PHE A 33 2.04 -4.08 -6.30
CA PHE A 33 1.84 -3.80 -4.88
C PHE A 33 0.54 -4.42 -4.42
N LYS A 34 0.62 -5.46 -3.57
CA LYS A 34 -0.55 -6.16 -3.02
C LYS A 34 -0.96 -5.53 -1.70
N CYS A 35 -2.26 -5.27 -1.52
CA CYS A 35 -2.79 -4.76 -0.26
C CYS A 35 -2.56 -5.78 0.87
N LEU A 36 -2.17 -5.30 2.05
CA LEU A 36 -1.92 -6.15 3.23
C LEU A 36 -3.19 -6.46 4.04
N ALA A 37 -4.33 -5.84 3.70
CA ALA A 37 -5.57 -6.08 4.42
C ALA A 37 -6.01 -7.53 4.28
N LYS A 38 -6.44 -8.13 5.39
CA LYS A 38 -6.85 -9.53 5.43
C LYS A 38 -8.03 -9.77 4.47
N GLY A 39 -7.84 -10.68 3.52
CA GLY A 39 -8.87 -11.04 2.53
C GLY A 39 -8.99 -10.07 1.35
N CYS A 40 -8.24 -8.97 1.33
CA CYS A 40 -8.22 -8.05 0.20
C CYS A 40 -7.38 -8.64 -0.95
N LYS A 41 -7.94 -8.63 -2.16
CA LYS A 41 -7.27 -9.09 -3.39
C LYS A 41 -6.79 -7.93 -4.27
N HIS A 42 -6.94 -6.70 -3.79
CA HIS A 42 -6.54 -5.53 -4.55
C HIS A 42 -5.02 -5.47 -4.72
N ALA A 43 -4.60 -5.27 -5.96
CA ALA A 43 -3.21 -5.07 -6.31
C ALA A 43 -3.09 -3.87 -7.26
N VAL A 44 -2.02 -3.11 -7.11
CA VAL A 44 -1.74 -1.94 -7.93
C VAL A 44 -0.51 -2.23 -8.78
N HIS A 45 -0.68 -2.10 -10.10
CA HIS A 45 0.40 -2.21 -11.06
C HIS A 45 1.05 -0.85 -11.29
N ARG A 46 2.35 -0.75 -11.01
CA ARG A 46 3.18 0.42 -11.26
C ARG A 46 4.17 0.10 -12.37
N PHE A 47 3.89 0.63 -13.56
CA PHE A 47 4.76 0.50 -14.71
C PHE A 47 5.95 1.44 -14.57
N PHE A 48 7.13 0.97 -14.96
CA PHE A 48 8.33 1.81 -14.97
C PHE A 48 8.24 2.93 -16.01
N ASP A 49 7.47 2.76 -17.10
CA ASP A 49 7.56 3.65 -18.26
C ASP A 49 6.63 4.86 -18.24
N THR A 50 5.62 4.88 -17.36
CA THR A 50 4.57 5.91 -17.41
C THR A 50 4.96 7.17 -16.64
N ARG A 51 4.73 8.36 -17.21
CA ARG A 51 4.88 9.69 -16.55
C ARG A 51 4.14 9.83 -15.22
N ASP A 52 3.19 8.95 -14.93
CA ASP A 52 2.41 8.88 -13.69
C ASP A 52 3.11 8.16 -12.51
N ARG A 53 4.45 8.08 -12.51
CA ARG A 53 5.23 7.51 -11.39
C ARG A 53 4.92 8.16 -10.03
N GLY A 54 4.35 9.36 -9.97
CA GLY A 54 4.00 10.04 -8.71
C GLY A 54 2.57 9.78 -8.20
N SER A 55 1.65 9.31 -9.04
CA SER A 55 0.22 9.30 -8.71
C SER A 55 -0.13 8.18 -7.72
N THR A 56 -0.44 8.54 -6.48
CA THR A 56 -0.87 7.63 -5.41
C THR A 56 -2.37 7.71 -5.11
N GLY A 57 -3.12 8.49 -5.88
CA GLY A 57 -4.54 8.76 -5.62
C GLY A 57 -5.42 7.51 -5.63
N ASN A 58 -5.13 6.54 -6.49
CA ASN A 58 -5.82 5.25 -6.51
C ASN A 58 -5.51 4.42 -5.26
N MET A 59 -4.23 4.36 -4.85
CA MET A 59 -3.77 3.65 -3.67
C MET A 59 -4.42 4.23 -2.41
N ARG A 60 -4.45 5.56 -2.31
CA ARG A 60 -5.08 6.29 -1.20
C ARG A 60 -6.57 5.98 -1.10
N ARG A 61 -7.30 6.09 -2.21
CA ARG A 61 -8.75 5.83 -2.23
C ARG A 61 -9.04 4.40 -1.79
N HIS A 62 -8.30 3.43 -2.32
CA HIS A 62 -8.44 2.03 -1.92
C HIS A 62 -8.19 1.86 -0.41
N VAL A 63 -7.07 2.37 0.11
CA VAL A 63 -6.71 2.20 1.52
C VAL A 63 -7.78 2.81 2.44
N GLN A 64 -8.29 4.01 2.13
CA GLN A 64 -9.35 4.64 2.92
C GLN A 64 -10.63 3.80 2.98
N THR A 65 -10.98 3.12 1.89
CA THR A 65 -12.14 2.21 1.86
C THR A 65 -11.87 0.84 2.49
N CYS A 66 -10.63 0.33 2.38
CA CYS A 66 -10.28 -1.03 2.77
C CYS A 66 -9.87 -1.13 4.24
N TRP A 67 -9.20 -0.10 4.77
CA TRP A 67 -8.70 -0.05 6.15
C TRP A 67 -9.49 0.94 7.02
N GLY A 68 -10.33 1.77 6.40
CA GLY A 68 -10.99 2.89 7.06
C GLY A 68 -10.12 4.15 7.06
N LYS A 69 -10.79 5.30 7.09
CA LYS A 69 -10.12 6.62 7.11
C LYS A 69 -9.32 6.83 8.40
N ASP A 70 -9.77 6.26 9.51
CA ASP A 70 -9.14 6.43 10.81
C ASP A 70 -7.75 5.75 10.89
N VAL A 71 -7.69 4.48 10.49
CA VAL A 71 -6.42 3.74 10.35
C VAL A 71 -5.52 4.41 9.32
N TYR A 72 -6.07 4.86 8.20
CA TYR A 72 -5.32 5.60 7.19
C TYR A 72 -4.66 6.87 7.78
N ASN A 73 -5.42 7.69 8.49
CA ASN A 73 -4.91 8.93 9.08
C ASN A 73 -3.89 8.65 10.20
N THR A 74 -4.12 7.63 11.03
CA THR A 74 -3.17 7.24 12.09
C THR A 74 -1.81 6.89 11.51
N ILE A 75 -1.78 6.09 10.46
CA ILE A 75 -0.54 5.66 9.79
C ILE A 75 0.08 6.78 8.94
N LEU A 76 -0.70 7.76 8.47
CA LEU A 76 -0.14 8.94 7.79
C LEU A 76 0.66 9.87 8.72
N ASN A 77 0.33 9.87 10.01
CA ASN A 77 0.95 10.77 10.99
C ASN A 77 2.28 10.25 11.54
N VAL A 78 2.78 9.10 11.08
CA VAL A 78 4.07 8.56 11.50
C VAL A 78 5.20 9.12 10.62
N ASP A 79 6.34 9.41 11.24
CA ASP A 79 7.46 10.10 10.59
C ASP A 79 8.20 9.21 9.57
N THR A 80 8.17 7.88 9.74
CA THR A 80 8.91 6.96 8.87
C THR A 80 8.05 5.87 8.23
N LEU A 81 8.41 5.50 7.00
CA LEU A 81 7.74 4.41 6.29
C LEU A 81 7.87 3.05 7.02
N GLU A 82 8.96 2.85 7.77
CA GLU A 82 9.16 1.62 8.54
C GLU A 82 8.19 1.52 9.73
N GLU A 83 7.98 2.61 10.46
CA GLU A 83 6.97 2.70 11.52
C GLU A 83 5.56 2.53 10.97
N ALA A 84 5.28 3.13 9.81
CA ALA A 84 4.01 2.94 9.12
C ALA A 84 3.75 1.45 8.82
N HIS A 85 4.75 0.74 8.28
CA HIS A 85 4.65 -0.70 8.02
C HIS A 85 4.46 -1.52 9.30
N ALA A 86 5.14 -1.16 10.39
CA ALA A 86 4.98 -1.83 11.67
C ALA A 86 3.55 -1.67 12.22
N GLY A 87 2.99 -0.46 12.16
CA GLY A 87 1.62 -0.16 12.57
C GLY A 87 0.57 -0.92 11.72
N VAL A 88 0.76 -0.95 10.41
CA VAL A 88 -0.09 -1.73 9.48
C VAL A 88 -0.03 -3.22 9.81
N LYS A 89 1.17 -3.78 10.00
CA LYS A 89 1.35 -5.20 10.34
C LYS A 89 0.72 -5.57 11.68
N GLY A 90 0.74 -4.66 12.65
CA GLY A 90 0.00 -4.78 13.91
C GLY A 90 -1.51 -4.93 13.68
N HIS A 91 -2.10 -4.09 12.83
CA HIS A 91 -3.53 -4.16 12.48
C HIS A 91 -3.90 -5.45 11.73
N VAL A 92 -3.06 -5.93 10.81
CA VAL A 92 -3.28 -7.22 10.12
C VAL A 92 -3.33 -8.38 11.10
N ARG A 93 -2.42 -8.39 12.07
CA ARG A 93 -2.30 -9.45 13.10
C ARG A 93 -3.44 -9.40 14.10
N ASN A 94 -3.85 -8.20 14.52
CA ASN A 94 -4.90 -8.02 15.51
C ASN A 94 -6.31 -8.28 14.94
N GLY A 95 -6.46 -8.32 13.62
CA GLY A 95 -7.74 -8.61 12.98
C GLY A 95 -8.80 -7.54 13.22
N SER A 96 -8.41 -6.33 13.62
CA SER A 96 -9.30 -5.17 13.78
C SER A 96 -9.79 -4.71 12.41
N ILE A 97 -10.75 -5.45 11.88
CA ILE A 97 -11.71 -4.96 10.91
C ILE A 97 -12.60 -4.02 11.71
N ALA A 98 -12.38 -2.72 11.60
CA ALA A 98 -13.43 -1.76 11.90
C ALA A 98 -14.51 -1.96 10.83
N LEU A 99 -15.36 -2.96 11.07
CA LEU A 99 -16.60 -3.23 10.38
C LEU A 99 -17.50 -2.02 10.61
N VAL A 100 -17.59 -1.15 9.61
CA VAL A 100 -18.82 -0.39 9.39
C VAL A 100 -19.14 -0.56 7.91
N PHE A 101 -19.90 -1.62 7.62
CA PHE A 101 -20.81 -1.57 6.49
C PHE A 101 -21.82 -0.46 6.81
N GLY A 102 -21.82 0.58 5.98
CA GLY A 102 -22.86 1.60 5.90
C GLY A 102 -23.26 1.73 4.45
#